data_AF-A0A6V8PT15-F1
#
_entry.id   AF-A0A6V8PT15-F1
#
_cell.length_a   1.000
_cell.length_b   1.000
_cell.length_c   1.000
_cell.angle_alpha   90.00
_cell.angle_beta   90.00
_cell.angle_gamma   90.00
#
_symmetry.space_group_name_H-M   'P 1'
#
loop_
_entity.id
_entity.type
_entity.pdbx_description
1 polymer ?
#
loop_
_entity_poly.entity_id
_entity_poly.type
_entity_poly.pdbx_seq_one_letter_code
_entity_poly.pdbx_strand_id
1 'polypeptide(L)'
;AHLRREDVLFFYTGLLPRRDKNQNEGQVQIAKHYRLIDHYALDGIEGLLSVIGVKLTTVTDVARKAVDMVFRKLGKVPSPDLNSATPLWGSRAEVGWFKDYLATTLRKRPSALDEEVVRHLVHNYGTEDERVMRYAEGNSAWLTRVTKGSPVIWAEIVHAIRDEMAQKLSDVI
;
A
#
# COMPACT_ATOMS: atom_id res chain seq x y z
N ALA A 1 16.27 12.16 -27.41
CA ALA A 1 14.97 12.73 -27.01
C ALA A 1 15.20 14.15 -26.51
N HIS A 2 14.41 15.13 -26.97
CA HIS A 2 14.56 16.56 -26.61
C HIS A 2 13.44 16.98 -25.64
N LEU A 3 13.44 16.42 -24.42
CA LEU A 3 12.45 16.74 -23.39
C LEU A 3 12.67 18.14 -22.82
N ARG A 4 11.57 18.86 -22.58
CA ARG A 4 11.52 20.23 -22.04
C ARG A 4 10.66 20.29 -20.80
N ARG A 5 10.69 21.43 -20.09
CA ARG A 5 9.93 21.61 -18.86
C ARG A 5 8.42 21.57 -19.12
N GLU A 6 7.97 22.04 -20.28
CA GLU A 6 6.58 21.92 -20.73
C GLU A 6 6.10 20.46 -20.92
N ASP A 7 7.01 19.50 -21.05
CA ASP A 7 6.65 18.07 -21.21
C ASP A 7 6.39 17.37 -19.86
N VAL A 8 6.59 18.05 -18.71
CA VAL A 8 6.38 17.47 -17.38
C VAL A 8 4.89 17.45 -17.03
N LEU A 9 4.29 16.26 -17.01
CA LEU A 9 2.87 16.07 -16.70
C LEU A 9 2.55 16.03 -15.20
N PHE A 10 3.50 15.58 -14.37
CA PHE A 10 3.32 15.44 -12.92
C PHE A 10 4.67 15.40 -12.20
N PHE A 11 4.71 15.90 -10.96
CA PHE A 11 5.84 15.73 -10.04
C PHE A 11 5.34 15.64 -8.60
N TYR A 12 6.07 14.91 -7.76
CA TYR A 12 5.84 14.88 -6.32
C TYR A 12 7.18 14.94 -5.58
N THR A 13 7.11 15.30 -4.30
CA THR A 13 8.29 15.41 -3.44
C THR A 13 8.03 14.70 -2.13
N GLY A 14 9.05 14.06 -1.56
CA GLY A 14 8.97 13.41 -0.26
C GLY A 14 10.18 13.75 0.59
N LEU A 15 10.01 13.67 1.92
CA LEU A 15 11.11 13.81 2.87
C LEU A 15 11.72 12.45 3.16
N LEU A 16 13.05 12.39 3.17
CA LEU A 16 13.79 11.21 3.58
C LEU A 16 14.51 11.47 4.91
N PRO A 17 14.52 10.49 5.83
CA PRO A 17 15.27 10.63 7.07
C PRO A 17 16.75 10.88 6.82
N ARG A 18 17.30 11.88 7.51
CA ARG A 18 18.71 12.24 7.46
C ARG A 18 19.47 11.54 8.59
N ARG A 19 20.76 11.26 8.37
CA ARG A 19 21.68 10.89 9.45
C ARG A 19 21.98 12.11 10.33
N ASP A 20 22.25 11.88 11.62
CA ASP A 20 22.78 12.91 12.51
C ASP A 20 24.14 13.40 12.00
N LYS A 21 24.39 14.71 12.13
CA LYS A 21 25.58 15.38 11.59
C LYS A 21 26.84 14.92 12.34
N ASN A 22 27.89 14.51 11.62
CA ASN A 22 29.23 14.93 12.00
C ASN A 22 29.33 16.42 11.63
N GLN A 23 29.70 17.28 12.57
CA GLN A 23 29.63 18.75 12.44
C GLN A 23 30.48 19.32 11.27
N ASN A 24 31.31 18.50 10.62
CA ASN A 24 32.26 18.91 9.57
C ASN A 24 31.87 18.56 8.12
N GLU A 25 30.69 17.99 7.86
CA GLU A 25 30.29 17.63 6.50
C GLU A 25 29.13 18.50 6.02
N GLY A 26 29.40 19.42 5.09
CA GLY A 26 28.39 20.25 4.42
C GLY A 26 27.44 19.48 3.50
N GLN A 27 27.51 18.14 3.45
CA GLN A 27 26.69 17.28 2.61
C GLN A 27 25.59 16.59 3.42
N VAL A 28 24.37 16.64 2.90
CA VAL A 28 23.21 15.92 3.45
C VAL A 28 23.39 14.42 3.19
N GLN A 29 23.69 13.65 4.25
CA GLN A 29 23.72 12.19 4.16
C GLN A 29 22.36 11.59 4.54
N ILE A 30 21.74 10.90 3.57
CA ILE A 30 20.48 10.16 3.77
C ILE A 30 20.75 8.92 4.64
N ALA A 31 19.86 8.62 5.59
CA ALA A 31 19.93 7.40 6.38
C ALA A 31 19.71 6.16 5.49
N LYS A 32 20.73 5.29 5.40
CA LYS A 32 20.69 4.09 4.52
C LYS A 32 20.03 2.88 5.17
N HIS A 33 19.98 2.84 6.49
CA HIS A 33 19.49 1.72 7.29
C HIS A 33 18.41 2.21 8.27
N TYR A 34 17.45 1.34 8.55
CA TYR A 34 16.45 1.60 9.57
C TYR A 34 17.08 1.56 10.96
N ARG A 35 16.42 2.19 11.94
CA ARG A 35 16.75 2.10 13.36
C ARG A 35 15.53 1.66 14.13
N LEU A 36 15.71 0.68 15.01
CA LEU A 36 14.75 0.33 16.06
C LEU A 36 15.36 0.77 17.38
N ILE A 37 14.64 1.60 18.12
CA ILE A 37 15.13 2.23 19.34
C ILE A 37 14.22 1.80 20.49
N ASP A 38 14.81 1.20 21.52
CA ASP A 38 14.19 1.06 22.84
C ASP A 38 14.65 2.21 23.71
N HIS A 39 13.72 3.12 24.02
CA HIS A 39 14.01 4.33 24.77
C HIS A 39 14.26 4.07 26.26
N TYR A 40 14.02 2.86 26.78
CA TYR A 40 14.42 2.52 28.15
C TYR A 40 15.95 2.52 28.30
N ALA A 41 16.66 1.92 27.33
CA ALA A 41 18.11 1.80 27.39
C ALA A 41 18.85 3.13 27.15
N LEU A 42 18.22 4.06 26.42
CA LEU A 42 18.82 5.35 26.07
C LEU A 42 18.36 6.48 26.98
N ASP A 43 17.07 6.53 27.28
CA ASP A 43 16.41 7.67 27.92
C ASP A 43 15.72 7.31 29.25
N GLY A 44 15.73 6.04 29.65
CA GLY A 44 15.02 5.54 30.84
C GLY A 44 13.49 5.49 30.69
N ILE A 45 12.95 5.68 29.48
CA ILE A 45 11.50 5.72 29.23
C ILE A 45 11.00 4.32 28.89
N GLU A 46 10.26 3.73 29.82
CA GLU A 46 9.69 2.40 29.63
C GLU A 46 8.49 2.42 28.67
N GLY A 47 8.38 1.40 27.83
CA GLY A 47 7.26 1.22 26.89
C GLY A 47 7.32 2.05 25.60
N LEU A 48 8.30 2.94 25.43
CA LEU A 48 8.45 3.73 24.21
C LEU A 48 9.45 3.08 23.24
N LEU A 49 8.97 2.72 22.04
CA LEU A 49 9.78 2.19 20.95
C LEU A 49 9.65 3.09 19.71
N SER A 50 10.76 3.35 19.01
CA SER A 50 10.76 4.11 17.76
C SER A 50 11.29 3.30 16.59
N VAL A 51 10.66 3.47 15.42
CA VAL A 51 11.08 2.92 14.13
C VAL A 51 11.42 4.08 13.19
N ILE A 52 12.67 4.18 12.75
CA ILE A 52 13.14 5.30 11.90
C ILE A 52 13.74 4.75 10.60
N GLY A 53 13.39 5.34 9.45
CA GLY A 53 14.10 5.10 8.19
C GLY A 53 13.85 3.75 7.54
N VAL A 54 12.59 3.38 7.35
CA VAL A 54 12.20 2.09 6.73
C VAL A 54 12.09 2.24 5.22
N LYS A 55 12.74 1.32 4.48
CA LYS A 55 12.54 1.16 3.04
C LYS A 55 11.35 0.24 2.79
N LEU A 56 10.60 0.50 1.72
CA LEU A 56 9.49 -0.35 1.30
C LEU A 56 9.92 -1.82 1.14
N THR A 57 11.11 -2.07 0.60
CA THR A 57 11.64 -3.43 0.37
C THR A 57 12.04 -4.17 1.65
N THR A 58 12.20 -3.48 2.78
CA THR A 58 12.61 -4.07 4.06
C THR A 58 11.50 -4.03 5.11
N VAL A 59 10.32 -3.50 4.77
CA VAL A 59 9.27 -3.19 5.75
C VAL A 59 8.85 -4.43 6.55
N THR A 60 8.70 -5.59 5.91
CA THR A 60 8.27 -6.83 6.58
C THR A 60 9.26 -7.30 7.63
N ASP A 61 10.56 -7.29 7.33
CA ASP A 61 11.61 -7.66 8.29
C ASP A 61 11.69 -6.66 9.46
N VAL A 62 11.56 -5.36 9.16
CA VAL A 62 11.56 -4.32 10.20
C VAL A 62 10.33 -4.44 11.10
N ALA A 63 9.15 -4.68 10.53
CA ALA A 63 7.91 -4.87 11.26
C ALA A 63 8.01 -6.06 12.21
N ARG A 64 8.52 -7.20 11.73
CA ARG A 64 8.79 -8.37 12.59
C ARG A 64 9.68 -8.02 13.76
N LYS A 65 10.85 -7.42 13.51
CA LYS A 65 11.81 -7.07 14.57
C LYS A 65 11.23 -6.08 15.58
N ALA A 66 10.41 -5.13 15.12
CA ALA A 66 9.71 -4.19 16.00
C ALA A 66 8.69 -4.92 16.89
N VAL A 67 7.89 -5.84 16.33
CA VAL A 67 6.95 -6.67 17.08
C VAL A 67 7.69 -7.57 18.08
N ASP A 68 8.79 -8.20 17.70
CA ASP A 68 9.63 -9.01 18.61
C ASP A 68 10.17 -8.21 19.80
N MET A 69 10.49 -6.92 19.59
CA MET A 69 10.85 -6.02 20.69
C MET A 69 9.68 -5.79 21.64
N VAL A 70 8.47 -5.56 21.11
CA VAL A 70 7.25 -5.43 21.92
C VAL A 70 7.01 -6.69 22.76
N PHE A 71 7.07 -7.88 22.16
CA PHE A 71 6.88 -9.15 22.88
C PHE A 71 7.88 -9.32 24.02
N ARG A 72 9.17 -9.05 23.77
CA ARG A 72 10.20 -9.12 24.81
C ARG A 72 9.95 -8.17 25.97
N LYS A 73 9.55 -6.92 25.69
CA LYS A 73 9.21 -5.95 26.76
C LYS A 73 7.97 -6.37 27.56
N LEU A 74 7.01 -7.02 26.91
CA LEU A 74 5.85 -7.59 27.59
C LEU A 74 6.13 -8.90 28.35
N GLY A 75 7.39 -9.39 28.36
CA GLY A 75 7.76 -10.66 28.97
C GLY A 75 7.11 -11.88 28.28
N LYS A 76 6.78 -11.75 26.99
CA LYS A 76 6.10 -12.79 26.20
C LYS A 76 7.03 -13.35 25.12
N VAL A 77 6.73 -14.58 24.70
CA VAL A 77 7.39 -15.21 23.55
C VAL A 77 6.74 -14.67 22.26
N PRO A 78 7.53 -14.21 21.26
CA PRO A 78 6.99 -13.80 19.97
C PRO A 78 6.18 -14.91 19.30
N SER A 79 5.10 -14.52 18.63
CA SER A 79 4.36 -15.43 17.73
C SER A 79 5.25 -15.83 16.55
N PRO A 80 5.07 -17.03 15.96
CA PRO A 80 5.71 -17.38 14.70
C PRO A 80 5.50 -16.31 13.62
N ASP A 81 6.53 -16.07 12.82
CA ASP A 81 6.48 -15.15 11.69
C ASP A 81 5.63 -15.75 10.58
N LEU A 82 4.40 -15.25 10.43
CA LEU A 82 3.46 -15.69 9.40
C LEU A 82 3.50 -14.80 8.14
N ASN A 83 4.33 -13.76 8.10
CA ASN A 83 4.30 -12.78 7.01
C ASN A 83 4.66 -13.38 5.66
N SER A 84 5.57 -14.37 5.63
CA SER A 84 5.96 -15.07 4.39
C SER A 84 4.89 -16.05 3.88
N ALA A 85 3.98 -16.49 4.76
CA ALA A 85 2.97 -17.50 4.46
C ALA A 85 1.56 -16.90 4.30
N THR A 86 1.35 -15.65 4.70
CA THR A 86 0.03 -15.00 4.67
C THR A 86 -0.08 -14.13 3.41
N PRO A 87 -0.98 -14.45 2.47
CA PRO A 87 -1.29 -13.55 1.36
C PRO A 87 -1.77 -12.19 1.87
N LEU A 88 -1.33 -11.12 1.22
CA LEU A 88 -1.87 -9.80 1.47
C LEU A 88 -3.33 -9.71 0.97
N TRP A 89 -4.07 -8.74 1.48
CA TRP A 89 -5.38 -8.40 0.94
C TRP A 89 -5.28 -8.10 -0.57
N GLY A 90 -6.29 -8.51 -1.35
CA GLY A 90 -6.22 -8.47 -2.81
C GLY A 90 -5.40 -9.61 -3.43
N SER A 91 -4.87 -10.53 -2.62
CA SER A 91 -4.20 -11.75 -3.07
C SER A 91 -4.80 -12.96 -2.37
N ARG A 92 -4.82 -14.10 -3.07
CA ARG A 92 -5.22 -15.40 -2.51
C ARG A 92 -4.22 -16.47 -2.92
N ALA A 93 -3.92 -17.40 -2.01
CA ALA A 93 -2.91 -18.42 -2.24
C ALA A 93 -3.27 -19.38 -3.40
N GLU A 94 -4.58 -19.58 -3.61
CA GLU A 94 -5.13 -20.38 -4.71
C GLU A 94 -5.07 -19.68 -6.07
N VAL A 95 -4.80 -18.37 -6.10
CA VAL A 95 -4.64 -17.63 -7.35
C VAL A 95 -3.19 -17.77 -7.79
N GLY A 96 -3.02 -18.41 -8.95
CA GLY A 96 -1.72 -18.59 -9.58
C GLY A 96 -1.18 -17.29 -10.18
N TRP A 97 -0.72 -17.32 -11.43
CA TRP A 97 -0.13 -16.15 -12.05
C TRP A 97 -1.18 -15.06 -12.29
N PHE A 98 -0.81 -13.82 -11.96
CA PHE A 98 -1.65 -12.63 -12.18
C PHE A 98 -2.22 -12.56 -13.61
N LYS A 99 -1.42 -12.92 -14.62
CA LYS A 99 -1.86 -12.92 -16.03
C LYS A 99 -3.01 -13.88 -16.28
N ASP A 100 -2.99 -15.06 -15.66
CA ASP A 100 -4.01 -16.08 -15.82
C ASP A 100 -5.30 -15.69 -15.09
N TYR A 101 -5.15 -15.07 -13.91
CA TYR A 101 -6.27 -14.49 -13.17
C TYR A 101 -6.94 -13.39 -13.99
N LEU A 102 -6.18 -12.40 -14.45
CA LEU A 102 -6.70 -11.31 -15.28
C LEU A 102 -7.37 -11.82 -16.55
N ALA A 103 -6.75 -12.77 -17.27
CA ALA A 103 -7.36 -13.36 -18.47
C ALA A 103 -8.68 -14.08 -18.14
N THR A 104 -8.77 -14.73 -16.97
CA THR A 104 -9.99 -15.40 -16.52
C THR A 104 -11.08 -14.41 -16.16
N THR A 105 -10.77 -13.37 -15.40
CA THR A 105 -11.73 -12.31 -15.04
C THR A 105 -12.26 -11.61 -16.29
N LEU A 106 -11.38 -11.32 -17.26
CA LEU A 106 -11.77 -10.72 -18.54
C LEU A 106 -12.70 -11.60 -19.38
N ARG A 107 -12.50 -12.93 -19.37
CA ARG A 107 -13.42 -13.85 -20.05
C ARG A 107 -14.78 -13.95 -19.36
N LYS A 108 -14.82 -13.80 -18.04
CA LYS A 108 -16.04 -13.92 -17.22
C LYS A 108 -16.80 -12.60 -17.07
N ARG A 109 -16.23 -11.47 -17.49
CA ARG A 109 -16.82 -10.15 -17.26
C ARG A 109 -18.21 -10.02 -17.89
N PRO A 110 -19.14 -9.31 -17.25
CA PRO A 110 -20.38 -8.90 -17.90
C PRO A 110 -20.08 -8.05 -19.14
N SER A 111 -20.84 -8.26 -20.23
CA SER A 111 -20.67 -7.51 -21.48
C SER A 111 -20.88 -6.00 -21.31
N ALA A 112 -21.68 -5.60 -20.32
CA ALA A 112 -21.94 -4.21 -19.96
C ALA A 112 -20.75 -3.48 -19.32
N LEU A 113 -19.75 -4.22 -18.82
CA LEU A 113 -18.59 -3.66 -18.15
C LEU A 113 -17.41 -3.59 -19.11
N ASP A 114 -16.81 -2.41 -19.25
CA ASP A 114 -15.67 -2.20 -20.13
C ASP A 114 -14.46 -3.06 -19.72
N GLU A 115 -13.73 -3.57 -20.71
CA GLU A 115 -12.49 -4.31 -20.47
C GLU A 115 -11.45 -3.46 -19.72
N GLU A 116 -11.36 -2.17 -20.02
CA GLU A 116 -10.43 -1.26 -19.36
C GLU A 116 -10.73 -1.15 -17.85
N VAL A 117 -12.01 -1.10 -17.48
CA VAL A 117 -12.47 -1.05 -16.09
C VAL A 117 -12.10 -2.34 -15.36
N VAL A 118 -12.34 -3.51 -15.97
CA VAL A 118 -11.99 -4.80 -15.34
C VAL A 118 -10.48 -4.92 -15.16
N ARG A 119 -9.68 -4.52 -16.16
CA ARG A 119 -8.22 -4.48 -16.03
C ARG A 119 -7.82 -3.58 -14.87
N HIS A 120 -8.39 -2.40 -14.76
CA HIS A 120 -8.12 -1.46 -13.68
C HIS A 120 -8.43 -2.06 -12.29
N LEU A 121 -9.64 -2.60 -12.11
CA LEU A 121 -10.06 -3.23 -10.86
C LEU A 121 -9.12 -4.36 -10.45
N VAL A 122 -8.76 -5.25 -11.38
CA VAL A 122 -7.86 -6.38 -11.08
C VAL A 122 -6.43 -5.91 -10.77
N HIS A 123 -5.94 -4.82 -11.39
CA HIS A 123 -4.60 -4.31 -11.07
C HIS A 123 -4.54 -3.65 -9.68
N ASN A 124 -5.62 -3.00 -9.25
CA ASN A 124 -5.66 -2.27 -7.97
C ASN A 124 -6.10 -3.15 -6.79
N TYR A 125 -7.12 -3.98 -6.99
CA TYR A 125 -7.77 -4.77 -5.93
C TYR A 125 -7.49 -6.26 -6.03
N GLY A 126 -6.83 -6.71 -7.10
CA GLY A 126 -6.48 -8.11 -7.31
C GLY A 126 -7.70 -9.02 -7.22
N THR A 127 -7.64 -9.99 -6.31
CA THR A 127 -8.70 -10.99 -6.08
C THR A 127 -9.95 -10.45 -5.38
N GLU A 128 -9.93 -9.17 -4.99
CA GLU A 128 -11.03 -8.49 -4.31
C GLU A 128 -11.80 -7.55 -5.24
N ASP A 129 -11.52 -7.58 -6.55
CA ASP A 129 -12.28 -6.86 -7.59
C ASP A 129 -13.79 -7.15 -7.52
N GLU A 130 -14.17 -8.40 -7.33
CA GLU A 130 -15.58 -8.80 -7.15
C GLU A 130 -16.19 -8.14 -5.91
N ARG A 131 -15.43 -8.00 -4.82
CA ARG A 131 -15.90 -7.34 -3.59
C ARG A 131 -16.19 -5.87 -3.85
N VAL A 132 -15.39 -5.18 -4.65
CA VAL A 132 -15.65 -3.80 -5.06
C VAL A 132 -16.92 -3.72 -5.91
N MET A 133 -17.06 -4.61 -6.90
CA MET A 133 -18.23 -4.65 -7.78
C MET A 133 -19.54 -4.89 -7.02
N ARG A 134 -19.52 -5.62 -5.90
CA ARG A 134 -20.71 -5.84 -5.06
C ARG A 134 -21.34 -4.55 -4.55
N TYR A 135 -20.61 -3.45 -4.43
CA TYR A 135 -21.24 -2.18 -4.05
C TYR A 135 -22.28 -1.71 -5.07
N ALA A 136 -22.16 -2.09 -6.33
CA ALA A 136 -23.15 -1.77 -7.36
C ALA A 136 -24.36 -2.73 -7.38
N GLU A 137 -24.42 -3.75 -6.51
CA GLU A 137 -25.60 -4.58 -6.36
C GLU A 137 -26.78 -3.72 -5.92
N GLY A 138 -27.87 -3.74 -6.69
CA GLY A 138 -29.04 -2.89 -6.47
C GLY A 138 -28.89 -1.44 -6.97
N ASN A 139 -27.73 -1.04 -7.49
CA ASN A 139 -27.53 0.25 -8.15
C ASN A 139 -26.50 0.17 -9.29
N SER A 140 -26.96 -0.21 -10.48
CA SER A 140 -26.11 -0.36 -11.67
C SER A 140 -25.44 0.94 -12.12
N ALA A 141 -25.93 2.11 -11.69
CA ALA A 141 -25.26 3.38 -11.96
C ALA A 141 -23.85 3.41 -11.35
N TRP A 142 -23.57 2.62 -10.30
CA TRP A 142 -22.24 2.57 -9.69
C TRP A 142 -21.20 1.77 -10.49
N LEU A 143 -21.61 1.05 -11.53
CA LEU A 143 -20.70 0.46 -12.51
C LEU A 143 -20.27 1.46 -13.60
N THR A 144 -20.80 2.68 -13.58
CA THR A 144 -20.40 3.72 -14.54
C THR A 144 -19.12 4.41 -14.09
N ARG A 145 -18.30 4.81 -15.07
CA ARG A 145 -17.07 5.57 -14.83
C ARG A 145 -17.39 6.92 -14.19
N VAL A 146 -16.58 7.35 -13.23
CA VAL A 146 -16.69 8.67 -12.59
C VAL A 146 -16.43 9.79 -13.61
N THR A 147 -15.47 9.58 -14.51
CA THR A 147 -15.17 10.50 -15.61
C THR A 147 -14.88 9.73 -16.90
N LYS A 148 -15.03 10.38 -18.07
CA LYS A 148 -14.79 9.73 -19.36
C LYS A 148 -13.33 9.32 -19.61
N GLY A 149 -12.38 10.02 -18.98
CA GLY A 149 -10.93 9.81 -19.21
C GLY A 149 -10.27 8.84 -18.23
N SER A 150 -11.03 8.22 -17.33
CA SER A 150 -10.51 7.30 -16.31
C SER A 150 -11.33 6.01 -16.31
N PRO A 151 -10.69 4.84 -16.05
CA PRO A 151 -11.41 3.59 -15.82
C PRO A 151 -12.06 3.51 -14.44
N VAL A 152 -11.82 4.47 -13.54
CA VAL A 152 -12.39 4.47 -12.18
C VAL A 152 -13.92 4.56 -12.22
N ILE A 153 -14.60 3.64 -11.53
CA ILE A 153 -16.06 3.59 -11.37
C ILE A 153 -16.51 4.05 -9.99
N TRP A 154 -17.78 4.44 -9.87
CA TRP A 154 -18.35 4.90 -8.59
C TRP A 154 -18.32 3.84 -7.48
N ALA A 155 -18.39 2.55 -7.82
CA ALA A 155 -18.26 1.47 -6.83
C ALA A 155 -16.89 1.50 -6.12
N GLU A 156 -15.82 1.88 -6.81
CA GLU A 156 -14.48 2.03 -6.21
C GLU A 156 -14.47 3.16 -5.19
N ILE A 157 -15.15 4.27 -5.46
CA ILE A 157 -15.26 5.40 -4.52
C ILE A 157 -15.97 4.96 -3.23
N VAL A 158 -17.06 4.19 -3.36
CA VAL A 158 -17.81 3.67 -2.20
C VAL A 158 -16.97 2.67 -1.42
N HIS A 159 -16.25 1.79 -2.11
CA HIS A 159 -15.31 0.85 -1.47
C HIS A 159 -14.20 1.58 -0.73
N ALA A 160 -13.56 2.56 -1.36
CA ALA A 160 -12.47 3.33 -0.75
C ALA A 160 -12.92 3.99 0.56
N ILE A 161 -14.13 4.55 0.60
CA ILE A 161 -14.71 5.18 1.80
C ILE A 161 -15.02 4.14 2.89
N ARG A 162 -15.60 2.99 2.52
CA ARG A 162 -16.15 2.02 3.48
C ARG A 162 -15.14 1.01 3.99
N ASP A 163 -14.20 0.60 3.15
CA ASP A 163 -13.26 -0.49 3.43
C ASP A 163 -11.78 -0.03 3.44
N GLU A 164 -11.41 1.06 2.75
CA GLU A 164 -10.01 1.52 2.63
C GLU A 164 -9.72 2.84 3.37
N MET A 165 -10.65 3.28 4.23
CA MET A 165 -10.51 4.45 5.11
C MET A 165 -10.34 5.80 4.38
N ALA A 166 -10.78 5.93 3.12
CA ALA A 166 -10.77 7.22 2.44
C ALA A 166 -11.66 8.25 3.18
N GLN A 167 -11.14 9.44 3.45
CA GLN A 167 -11.84 10.53 4.15
C GLN A 167 -11.91 11.81 3.33
N LYS A 168 -11.00 11.98 2.37
CA LYS A 168 -10.87 13.14 1.51
C LYS A 168 -10.82 12.71 0.05
N LEU A 169 -11.10 13.65 -0.84
CA LEU A 169 -11.00 13.42 -2.28
C LEU A 169 -9.60 12.90 -2.67
N SER A 170 -8.55 13.50 -2.12
CA SER A 170 -7.15 13.11 -2.37
C SER A 170 -6.77 11.69 -1.93
N ASP A 171 -7.62 11.03 -1.14
CA ASP A 171 -7.37 9.64 -0.74
C ASP A 171 -7.85 8.66 -1.83
N VAL A 172 -8.61 9.15 -2.81
CA VAL A 172 -9.25 8.35 -3.87
C VAL A 172 -8.75 8.73 -5.28
N ILE A 173 -8.21 9.95 -5.47
CA ILE A 173 -7.76 10.47 -6.78
C ILE A 173 -6.25 10.65 -6.88
#